data_AF-A0A399XAE1-F1
#
_entry.id   AF-A0A399XAE1-F1
#
_cell.length_a   1.000
_cell.length_b   1.000
_cell.length_c   1.000
_cell.angle_alpha   90.00
_cell.angle_beta   90.00
_cell.angle_gamma   90.00
#
_symmetry.space_group_name_H-M   'P 1'
#
loop_
_entity.id
_entity.type
_entity.pdbx_description
1 polymer ?
#
loop_
_entity_poly.entity_id
_entity_poly.type
_entity_poly.pdbx_seq_one_letter_code
_entity_poly.pdbx_strand_id
1 'polypeptide(L)'
;MEEATSGIRFQQGAWERRIEVDRPDLPVKGLIELMDNNPIVCADEMSVPGSASTLALIAVGPLLRAGAPLEPPSIAFSFEDSGEDVAAWLATESWTGEAHCVYEPVDAGTVLACTGMAVVRTPDSPEEVRSLYEESFGRSFFVWERPGPTLPWDEVEGSPYAFYSVEVSASDEPTCLVAVRVIADRNGKCGAAQLVHALNLMAGFEESMGIAE
;
A
#
# COMPACT_ATOMS: atom_id res chain seq x y z
N MET A 1 4.57 -30.99 -4.98
CA MET A 1 3.31 -30.26 -4.84
C MET A 1 3.60 -28.89 -5.39
N GLU A 2 3.04 -28.52 -6.53
CA GLU A 2 3.08 -27.12 -6.99
C GLU A 2 2.47 -26.27 -5.88
N GLU A 3 3.21 -25.28 -5.38
CA GLU A 3 2.64 -24.25 -4.52
C GLU A 3 1.43 -23.67 -5.24
N ALA A 4 0.28 -23.66 -4.56
CA ALA A 4 -0.90 -22.99 -5.09
C ALA A 4 -0.51 -21.53 -5.34
N THR A 5 -0.47 -21.11 -6.60
CA THR A 5 -0.21 -19.72 -6.97
C THR A 5 -1.25 -18.85 -6.26
N SER A 6 -0.80 -18.00 -5.34
CA SER A 6 -1.64 -17.01 -4.68
C SER A 6 -2.11 -15.99 -5.72
N GLY A 7 -3.36 -16.08 -6.15
CA GLY A 7 -3.89 -15.24 -7.22
C GLY A 7 -5.29 -15.62 -7.70
N ILE A 8 -5.80 -14.88 -8.68
CA ILE A 8 -7.09 -15.12 -9.33
C ILE A 8 -6.85 -15.35 -10.82
N ARG A 9 -7.45 -16.40 -11.39
CA ARG A 9 -7.53 -16.60 -12.84
C ARG A 9 -9.00 -16.56 -13.26
N PHE A 10 -9.29 -15.84 -14.33
CA PHE A 10 -10.66 -15.69 -14.82
C PHE A 10 -10.71 -15.51 -16.33
N GLN A 11 -11.89 -15.74 -16.89
CA GLN A 11 -12.14 -15.58 -18.32
C GLN A 11 -13.16 -14.48 -18.54
N GLN A 12 -12.88 -13.58 -19.48
CA GLN A 12 -13.78 -12.49 -19.89
C GLN A 12 -13.98 -12.55 -21.40
N GLY A 13 -15.04 -13.23 -21.84
CA GLY A 13 -15.26 -13.53 -23.25
C GLY A 13 -14.14 -14.42 -23.80
N ALA A 14 -13.32 -13.88 -24.70
CA ALA A 14 -12.18 -14.58 -25.29
C ALA A 14 -10.85 -14.35 -24.53
N TRP A 15 -10.83 -13.45 -23.54
CA TRP A 15 -9.62 -13.13 -22.78
C TRP A 15 -9.47 -14.08 -21.59
N GLU A 16 -8.28 -14.67 -21.46
CA GLU A 16 -7.86 -15.41 -20.27
C GLU A 16 -6.92 -14.50 -19.47
N ARG A 17 -7.30 -14.22 -18.22
CA ARG A 17 -6.67 -13.18 -17.42
C ARG A 17 -6.25 -13.70 -16.05
N ARG A 18 -5.18 -13.13 -15.51
CA ARG A 18 -4.70 -13.48 -14.17
C ARG A 18 -4.22 -12.30 -13.35
N ILE A 19 -4.44 -12.42 -12.04
CA ILE A 19 -3.91 -11.54 -11.01
C ILE A 19 -3.04 -12.40 -10.11
N GLU A 20 -1.78 -12.04 -10.00
CA GLU A 20 -0.80 -12.70 -9.15
C GLU A 20 -0.54 -11.83 -7.90
N VAL A 21 -0.02 -12.44 -6.83
CA VAL A 21 0.46 -11.73 -5.64
C VAL A 21 1.98 -11.77 -5.62
N ASP A 22 2.59 -10.64 -5.27
CA ASP A 22 4.03 -10.50 -5.02
C ASP A 22 4.93 -10.89 -6.21
N ARG A 23 4.54 -10.47 -7.40
CA ARG A 23 5.31 -10.62 -8.64
C ARG A 23 5.75 -9.26 -9.18
N PRO A 24 6.77 -8.62 -8.55
CA PRO A 24 7.26 -7.31 -8.98
C PRO A 24 7.94 -7.36 -10.36
N ASP A 25 8.17 -8.53 -10.93
CA ASP A 25 8.66 -8.70 -12.30
C ASP A 25 7.59 -8.45 -13.38
N LEU A 26 6.30 -8.46 -13.04
CA LEU A 26 5.23 -8.23 -14.02
C LEU A 26 5.17 -6.77 -14.50
N PRO A 27 4.78 -6.54 -15.77
CA PRO A 27 4.74 -5.19 -16.35
C PRO A 27 3.65 -4.31 -15.74
N VAL A 28 2.46 -4.88 -15.48
CA VAL A 28 1.37 -4.20 -14.80
C VAL A 28 1.35 -4.65 -13.36
N LYS A 29 1.73 -3.75 -12.45
CA LYS A 29 1.83 -4.03 -11.03
C LYS A 29 1.69 -2.75 -10.22
N GLY A 30 1.14 -2.88 -9.03
CA GLY A 30 1.12 -1.81 -8.03
C GLY A 30 0.02 -2.02 -7.00
N LEU A 31 -0.02 -1.11 -6.03
CA LEU A 31 -1.18 -0.93 -5.17
C LEU A 31 -2.26 -0.22 -5.99
N ILE A 32 -3.48 -0.77 -6.05
CA ILE A 32 -4.55 -0.28 -6.93
C ILE A 32 -4.83 1.21 -6.74
N GLU A 33 -4.83 1.69 -5.50
CA GLU A 33 -5.07 3.10 -5.17
C GLU A 33 -4.02 4.06 -5.72
N LEU A 34 -2.82 3.55 -6.02
CA LEU A 34 -1.73 4.33 -6.59
C LEU A 34 -1.66 4.18 -8.11
N MET A 35 -2.37 3.22 -8.71
CA MET A 35 -2.27 2.97 -10.15
C MET A 35 -3.30 3.75 -10.97
N ASP A 36 -2.95 4.02 -12.22
CA ASP A 36 -3.95 4.38 -13.23
C ASP A 36 -4.80 3.15 -13.61
N ASN A 37 -6.09 3.36 -13.84
CA ASN A 37 -7.01 2.28 -14.22
C ASN A 37 -6.73 1.73 -15.63
N ASN A 38 -6.26 2.57 -16.56
CA ASN A 38 -6.11 2.20 -17.98
C ASN A 38 -5.15 1.02 -18.20
N PRO A 39 -3.92 1.00 -17.64
CA PRO A 39 -3.04 -0.17 -17.73
C PRO A 39 -3.68 -1.46 -17.20
N ILE A 40 -4.47 -1.37 -16.12
CA ILE A 40 -5.07 -2.53 -15.45
C ILE A 40 -6.19 -3.14 -16.31
N VAL A 41 -7.13 -2.30 -16.79
CA VAL A 41 -8.27 -2.74 -17.60
C VAL A 41 -7.83 -3.39 -18.91
N CYS A 42 -6.65 -3.03 -19.43
CA CYS A 42 -6.11 -3.57 -20.69
C CYS A 42 -5.14 -4.74 -20.50
N ALA A 43 -4.78 -5.10 -19.27
CA ALA A 43 -3.80 -6.15 -19.01
C ALA A 43 -4.39 -7.55 -19.17
N ASP A 44 -3.60 -8.52 -19.61
CA ASP A 44 -3.94 -9.95 -19.44
C ASP A 44 -3.42 -10.49 -18.11
N GLU A 45 -2.39 -9.85 -17.56
CA GLU A 45 -1.75 -10.23 -16.30
C GLU A 45 -1.40 -8.99 -15.49
N MET A 46 -1.66 -9.03 -14.19
CA MET A 46 -1.15 -8.03 -13.27
C MET A 46 -0.71 -8.64 -11.94
N SER A 47 0.12 -7.92 -11.19
CA SER A 47 0.45 -8.27 -9.81
C SER A 47 -0.03 -7.21 -8.83
N VAL A 48 -0.57 -7.68 -7.70
CA VAL A 48 -0.75 -6.86 -6.50
C VAL A 48 0.38 -7.14 -5.49
N PRO A 49 0.72 -6.19 -4.60
CA PRO A 49 1.75 -6.39 -3.59
C PRO A 49 1.36 -7.42 -2.52
N GLY A 50 2.36 -8.05 -1.90
CA GLY A 50 2.21 -8.76 -0.64
C GLY A 50 1.98 -7.82 0.56
N SER A 51 1.77 -8.38 1.75
CA SER A 51 1.34 -7.62 2.94
C SER A 51 2.29 -6.48 3.34
N ALA A 52 3.60 -6.75 3.42
CA ALA A 52 4.60 -5.73 3.76
C ALA A 52 4.64 -4.61 2.72
N SER A 53 4.63 -4.99 1.44
CA SER A 53 4.65 -4.05 0.32
C SER A 53 3.37 -3.22 0.21
N THR A 54 2.18 -3.78 0.49
CA THR A 54 0.92 -3.03 0.58
C THR A 54 1.02 -1.94 1.63
N LEU A 55 1.43 -2.29 2.85
CA LEU A 55 1.54 -1.34 3.95
C LEU A 55 2.62 -0.29 3.69
N ALA A 56 3.76 -0.68 3.14
CA ALA A 56 4.84 0.23 2.76
C ALA A 56 4.39 1.24 1.69
N LEU A 57 3.69 0.79 0.65
CA LEU A 57 3.17 1.66 -0.41
C LEU A 57 2.14 2.65 0.14
N ILE A 58 1.28 2.25 1.07
CA ILE A 58 0.38 3.20 1.75
C ILE A 58 1.18 4.20 2.60
N ALA A 59 2.19 3.72 3.34
CA ALA A 59 2.94 4.55 4.26
C ALA A 59 3.82 5.59 3.56
N VAL A 60 4.55 5.21 2.51
CA VAL A 60 5.55 6.10 1.87
C VAL A 60 5.32 6.35 0.39
N GLY A 61 4.46 5.58 -0.29
CA GLY A 61 4.20 5.72 -1.72
C GLY A 61 3.88 7.15 -2.17
N PRO A 62 2.95 7.87 -1.52
CA PRO A 62 2.66 9.27 -1.84
C PRO A 62 3.88 10.20 -1.74
N LEU A 63 4.75 9.99 -0.76
CA LEU A 63 5.99 10.78 -0.60
C LEU A 63 6.99 10.47 -1.72
N LEU A 64 7.15 9.19 -2.05
CA LEU A 64 8.07 8.73 -3.10
C LEU A 64 7.66 9.23 -4.48
N ARG A 65 6.35 9.14 -4.79
CA ARG A 65 5.75 9.69 -6.01
C ARG A 65 6.00 11.17 -6.18
N ALA A 66 5.97 11.93 -5.08
CA ALA A 66 6.28 13.35 -5.06
C ALA A 66 7.79 13.66 -5.13
N GLY A 67 8.66 12.64 -5.04
CA GLY A 67 10.12 12.82 -4.94
C GLY A 67 10.55 13.55 -3.67
N ALA A 68 9.77 13.44 -2.59
CA ALA A 68 9.98 14.19 -1.35
C ALA A 68 11.12 13.67 -0.46
N PRO A 69 11.33 12.35 -0.30
CA PRO A 69 12.40 11.82 0.56
C PRO A 69 13.79 12.23 0.08
N LEU A 70 14.63 12.65 1.03
CA LEU A 70 16.02 13.07 0.80
C LEU A 70 17.04 11.95 1.04
N GLU A 71 16.62 10.91 1.75
CA GLU A 71 17.41 9.73 2.09
C GLU A 71 16.51 8.48 2.06
N PRO A 72 17.09 7.26 2.11
CA PRO A 72 16.33 6.02 2.19
C PRO A 72 15.27 6.03 3.30
N PRO A 73 13.98 5.78 2.99
CA PRO A 73 12.95 5.72 4.03
C PRO A 73 13.18 4.51 4.94
N SER A 74 12.80 4.65 6.19
CA SER A 74 12.80 3.56 7.18
C SER A 74 11.38 3.06 7.41
N ILE A 75 11.18 1.75 7.42
CA ILE A 75 9.87 1.13 7.57
C ILE A 75 9.94 0.04 8.64
N ALA A 76 9.19 0.22 9.72
CA ALA A 76 9.08 -0.77 10.79
C ALA A 76 7.76 -1.52 10.67
N PHE A 77 7.80 -2.86 10.66
CA PHE A 77 6.64 -3.74 10.54
C PHE A 77 6.39 -4.51 11.83
N SER A 78 5.11 -4.73 12.16
CA SER A 78 4.68 -5.45 13.37
C SER A 78 4.56 -6.97 13.19
N PHE A 79 5.14 -7.54 12.12
CA PHE A 79 5.02 -8.95 11.75
C PHE A 79 6.30 -9.43 11.07
N GLU A 80 6.44 -10.75 10.87
CA GLU A 80 7.56 -11.32 10.12
C GLU A 80 7.27 -11.29 8.61
N ASP A 81 8.26 -10.86 7.84
CA ASP A 81 8.28 -10.93 6.38
C ASP A 81 9.74 -11.07 5.93
N SER A 82 9.98 -11.51 4.70
CA SER A 82 11.32 -11.58 4.13
C SER A 82 11.85 -10.19 3.73
N GLY A 83 10.93 -9.26 3.41
CA GLY A 83 11.27 -7.90 2.99
C GLY A 83 11.95 -7.78 1.63
N GLU A 84 12.24 -8.90 0.96
CA GLU A 84 12.98 -8.93 -0.31
C GLU A 84 12.25 -8.16 -1.41
N ASP A 85 10.93 -8.11 -1.36
CA ASP A 85 10.11 -7.47 -2.40
C ASP A 85 9.78 -5.99 -2.12
N VAL A 86 9.91 -5.48 -0.88
CA VAL A 86 9.46 -4.12 -0.53
C VAL A 86 10.13 -3.07 -1.42
N ALA A 87 11.45 -3.15 -1.62
CA ALA A 87 12.17 -2.20 -2.46
C ALA A 87 11.69 -2.25 -3.94
N ALA A 88 11.42 -3.45 -4.46
CA ALA A 88 10.93 -3.64 -5.82
C ALA A 88 9.52 -3.05 -6.02
N TRP A 89 8.68 -3.10 -4.98
CA TRP A 89 7.37 -2.47 -4.98
C TRP A 89 7.44 -0.96 -4.82
N LEU A 90 8.29 -0.43 -3.95
CA LEU A 90 8.50 1.02 -3.84
C LEU A 90 8.98 1.64 -5.16
N ALA A 91 9.64 0.87 -6.02
CA ALA A 91 10.04 1.31 -7.35
C ALA A 91 8.87 1.61 -8.31
N THR A 92 7.65 1.12 -8.03
CA THR A 92 6.45 1.57 -8.77
C THR A 92 6.15 3.04 -8.53
N GLU A 93 6.62 3.58 -7.40
CA GLU A 93 6.44 4.98 -6.98
C GLU A 93 7.69 5.83 -7.27
N SER A 94 8.43 5.50 -8.32
CA SER A 94 9.64 6.21 -8.78
C SER A 94 10.83 6.18 -7.81
N TRP A 95 10.79 5.35 -6.76
CA TRP A 95 11.93 5.16 -5.87
C TRP A 95 12.94 4.17 -6.44
N THR A 96 14.19 4.60 -6.59
CA THR A 96 15.27 3.73 -7.11
C THR A 96 16.34 3.41 -6.09
N GLY A 97 16.17 3.89 -4.86
CA GLY A 97 17.09 3.66 -3.75
C GLY A 97 16.71 2.44 -2.90
N GLU A 98 17.44 2.27 -1.80
CA GLU A 98 17.13 1.28 -0.77
C GLU A 98 16.00 1.78 0.14
N ALA A 99 15.40 0.87 0.91
CA ALA A 99 14.54 1.19 2.04
C ALA A 99 14.98 0.35 3.24
N HIS A 100 15.09 0.98 4.41
CA HIS A 100 15.52 0.31 5.63
C HIS A 100 14.32 -0.34 6.31
N CYS A 101 14.17 -1.64 6.13
CA CYS A 101 13.07 -2.41 6.73
C CYS A 101 13.50 -3.03 8.07
N VAL A 102 12.67 -2.88 9.09
CA VAL A 102 12.84 -3.52 10.41
C VAL A 102 11.57 -4.29 10.74
N TYR A 103 11.73 -5.50 11.25
CA TYR A 103 10.62 -6.39 11.60
C TYR A 103 10.63 -6.64 13.11
N GLU A 104 9.57 -6.18 13.79
CA GLU A 104 9.36 -6.36 15.22
C GLU A 104 8.00 -7.04 15.43
N PRO A 105 7.93 -8.37 15.32
CA PRO A 105 6.66 -9.09 15.37
C PRO A 105 5.93 -8.89 16.70
N VAL A 106 4.65 -8.51 16.61
CA VAL A 106 3.74 -8.39 17.74
C VAL A 106 2.53 -9.29 17.48
N ASP A 107 2.07 -9.99 18.51
CA ASP A 107 0.84 -10.77 18.42
C ASP A 107 -0.37 -9.83 18.47
N ALA A 108 -0.91 -9.53 17.29
CA ALA A 108 -2.05 -8.65 17.10
C ALA A 108 -3.17 -9.30 16.26
N GLY A 109 -3.25 -10.64 16.30
CA GLY A 109 -4.23 -11.40 15.52
C GLY A 109 -3.98 -11.30 14.01
N THR A 110 -5.00 -10.89 13.26
CA THR A 110 -4.93 -10.75 11.80
C THR A 110 -4.54 -9.34 11.35
N VAL A 111 -4.57 -8.34 12.24
CA VAL A 111 -4.22 -6.97 11.89
C VAL A 111 -2.71 -6.81 11.85
N LEU A 112 -2.24 -6.23 10.75
CA LEU A 112 -0.85 -5.93 10.48
C LEU A 112 -0.65 -4.42 10.59
N ALA A 113 0.50 -4.00 11.10
CA ALA A 113 0.86 -2.60 11.20
C ALA A 113 2.24 -2.33 10.58
N CYS A 114 2.41 -1.13 10.05
CA CYS A 114 3.74 -0.58 9.80
C CYS A 114 3.82 0.89 10.19
N THR A 115 5.04 1.37 10.40
CA THR A 115 5.37 2.80 10.46
C THR A 115 6.45 3.10 9.42
N GLY A 116 6.08 3.86 8.39
CA GLY A 116 7.02 4.42 7.41
C GLY A 116 7.51 5.78 7.87
N MET A 117 8.81 6.04 7.70
CA MET A 117 9.47 7.27 8.10
C MET A 117 10.35 7.77 6.97
N ALA A 118 10.25 9.05 6.66
CA ALA A 118 11.07 9.69 5.63
C ALA A 118 11.54 11.07 6.09
N VAL A 119 12.82 11.37 5.86
CA VAL A 119 13.35 12.73 5.99
C VAL A 119 13.05 13.50 4.70
N VAL A 120 12.37 14.62 4.84
CA VAL A 120 11.95 15.49 3.74
C VAL A 120 12.42 16.91 4.01
N ARG A 121 12.32 17.78 2.99
CA ARG A 121 12.45 19.23 3.23
C ARG A 121 11.29 19.68 4.12
N THR A 122 11.60 20.52 5.11
CA THR A 122 10.57 21.07 5.98
C THR A 122 9.53 21.80 5.14
N PRO A 123 8.25 21.35 5.16
CA PRO A 123 7.19 21.98 4.39
C PRO A 123 6.80 23.32 5.02
N ASP A 124 6.21 24.23 4.25
CA ASP A 124 5.71 25.51 4.79
C ASP A 124 4.54 25.27 5.75
N SER A 125 3.83 24.15 5.59
CA SER A 125 2.81 23.66 6.52
C SER A 125 2.67 22.13 6.49
N PRO A 126 2.30 21.47 7.60
CA PRO A 126 2.02 20.03 7.62
C PRO A 126 0.96 19.58 6.59
N GLU A 127 0.06 20.48 6.23
CA GLU A 127 -1.00 20.29 5.25
C GLU A 127 -0.47 20.01 3.84
N GLU A 128 0.74 20.48 3.49
CA GLU A 128 1.38 20.17 2.21
C GLU A 128 1.65 18.67 2.09
N VAL A 129 2.19 18.07 3.16
CA VAL A 129 2.43 16.62 3.21
C VAL A 129 1.11 15.87 3.15
N ARG A 130 0.10 16.28 3.94
CA ARG A 130 -1.23 15.63 3.92
C ARG A 130 -1.90 15.71 2.56
N SER A 131 -1.70 16.79 1.82
CA SER A 131 -2.26 16.96 0.47
C SER A 131 -1.75 15.89 -0.51
N LEU A 132 -0.52 15.39 -0.35
CA LEU A 132 0.00 14.28 -1.16
C LEU A 132 -0.78 12.98 -0.92
N TYR A 133 -1.17 12.74 0.33
CA TYR A 133 -1.96 11.57 0.71
C TYR A 133 -3.43 11.74 0.29
N GLU A 134 -3.99 12.94 0.38
CA GLU A 134 -5.34 13.24 -0.12
C GLU A 134 -5.41 13.07 -1.64
N GLU A 135 -4.39 13.50 -2.38
CA GLU A 135 -4.32 13.28 -3.84
C GLU A 135 -4.30 11.78 -4.18
N SER A 136 -3.60 10.98 -3.37
CA SER A 136 -3.45 9.54 -3.60
C SER A 136 -4.66 8.72 -3.11
N PHE A 137 -5.27 9.09 -1.98
CA PHE A 137 -6.23 8.26 -1.26
C PHE A 137 -7.57 8.94 -0.96
N GLY A 138 -7.74 10.24 -1.24
CA GLY A 138 -8.98 10.98 -0.94
C GLY A 138 -10.22 10.45 -1.67
N ARG A 139 -10.02 9.65 -2.73
CA ARG A 139 -11.08 8.96 -3.48
C ARG A 139 -11.03 7.43 -3.32
N SER A 140 -10.18 6.92 -2.43
CA SER A 140 -10.05 5.49 -2.20
C SER A 140 -11.29 4.94 -1.47
N PHE A 141 -11.75 3.78 -1.91
CA PHE A 141 -12.79 3.02 -1.22
C PHE A 141 -12.26 2.34 0.05
N PHE A 142 -10.95 2.02 0.09
CA PHE A 142 -10.40 1.10 1.08
C PHE A 142 -9.22 1.64 1.88
N VAL A 143 -8.69 2.82 1.55
CA VAL A 143 -7.54 3.41 2.25
C VAL A 143 -7.91 4.78 2.79
N TRP A 144 -8.04 4.92 4.10
CA TRP A 144 -8.56 6.14 4.73
C TRP A 144 -7.63 6.73 5.78
N GLU A 145 -7.59 8.05 5.83
CA GLU A 145 -6.93 8.74 6.95
C GLU A 145 -7.76 8.57 8.23
N ARG A 146 -7.07 8.27 9.33
CA ARG A 146 -7.56 8.32 10.70
C ARG A 146 -6.62 9.19 11.52
N PRO A 147 -6.85 10.51 11.56
CA PRO A 147 -6.00 11.39 12.33
C PRO A 147 -6.14 11.10 13.82
N GLY A 148 -5.03 11.13 14.54
CA GLY A 148 -5.02 10.93 15.98
C GLY A 148 -3.82 10.15 16.48
N PRO A 149 -3.67 10.04 17.81
CA PRO A 149 -2.54 9.35 18.41
C PRO A 149 -2.62 7.82 18.28
N THR A 150 -3.79 7.26 17.97
CA THR A 150 -4.02 5.82 17.88
C THR A 150 -4.92 5.51 16.69
N LEU A 151 -4.59 4.46 15.93
CA LEU A 151 -5.44 3.94 14.88
C LEU A 151 -6.47 2.96 15.48
N PRO A 152 -7.72 2.91 14.97
CA PRO A 152 -8.76 2.02 15.50
C PRO A 152 -8.57 0.59 14.97
N TRP A 153 -7.91 -0.26 15.76
CA TRP A 153 -7.57 -1.64 15.39
C TRP A 153 -8.80 -2.53 15.17
N ASP A 154 -9.83 -2.34 16.00
CA ASP A 154 -11.07 -3.12 16.00
C ASP A 154 -11.96 -2.87 14.77
N GLU A 155 -11.86 -1.69 14.16
CA GLU A 155 -12.55 -1.39 12.89
C GLU A 155 -11.87 -2.01 11.67
N VAL A 156 -10.59 -2.36 11.78
CA VAL A 156 -9.80 -2.92 10.68
C VAL A 156 -9.84 -4.45 10.67
N GLU A 157 -9.97 -5.10 11.83
CA GLU A 157 -10.01 -6.55 11.93
C GLU A 157 -11.11 -7.17 11.05
N GLY A 158 -10.71 -8.05 10.13
CA GLY A 158 -11.62 -8.73 9.19
C GLY A 158 -12.25 -7.83 8.12
N SER A 159 -11.84 -6.57 8.00
CA SER A 159 -12.42 -5.61 7.05
C SER A 159 -11.50 -5.37 5.84
N PRO A 160 -12.01 -4.84 4.72
CA PRO A 160 -11.19 -4.56 3.53
C PRO A 160 -10.39 -3.25 3.67
N TYR A 161 -10.45 -2.59 4.82
CA TYR A 161 -9.88 -1.27 5.01
C TYR A 161 -8.40 -1.32 5.42
N ALA A 162 -7.67 -0.30 5.00
CA ALA A 162 -6.44 0.14 5.62
C ALA A 162 -6.62 1.56 6.15
N PHE A 163 -6.18 1.79 7.38
CA PHE A 163 -6.18 3.12 7.98
C PHE A 163 -4.76 3.63 8.15
N TYR A 164 -4.57 4.91 7.83
CA TYR A 164 -3.28 5.57 8.01
C TYR A 164 -3.40 6.88 8.80
N SER A 165 -2.30 7.29 9.43
CA SER A 165 -2.18 8.61 10.06
C SER A 165 -0.85 9.24 9.69
N VAL A 166 -0.85 10.52 9.29
CA VAL A 166 0.36 11.27 8.95
C VAL A 166 0.76 12.20 10.10
N GLU A 167 2.00 12.07 10.55
CA GLU A 167 2.63 12.94 11.55
C GLU A 167 3.85 13.63 10.93
N VAL A 168 3.90 14.96 11.02
CA VAL A 168 5.03 15.77 10.57
C VAL A 168 5.69 16.37 11.80
N SER A 169 6.97 16.07 12.02
CA SER A 169 7.70 16.60 13.18
C SER A 169 7.84 18.12 13.06
N ALA A 170 7.52 18.85 14.12
CA ALA A 170 7.86 20.28 14.19
C ALA A 170 9.38 20.44 14.16
N SER A 171 9.88 21.28 13.25
CA SER A 171 11.30 21.53 13.05
C SER A 171 11.51 22.96 12.53
N ASP A 172 12.45 23.68 13.11
CA ASP A 172 12.93 24.96 12.57
C ASP A 172 14.13 24.76 11.59
N GLU A 173 14.55 23.51 11.41
CA GLU A 173 15.64 23.16 10.49
C GLU A 173 15.12 23.04 9.04
N PRO A 174 16.01 23.05 8.02
CA PRO A 174 15.62 22.88 6.62
C PRO A 174 14.99 21.52 6.27
N THR A 175 15.09 20.54 7.17
CA THR A 175 14.55 19.19 7.02
C THR A 175 13.75 18.78 8.25
N CYS A 176 12.74 17.94 8.03
CA CYS A 176 11.92 17.36 9.08
C CYS A 176 11.64 15.88 8.80
N LEU A 177 11.15 15.18 9.83
CA LEU A 177 10.71 13.79 9.72
C LEU A 177 9.20 13.75 9.46
N VAL A 178 8.79 12.97 8.45
CA VAL A 178 7.40 12.56 8.27
C VAL A 178 7.29 11.10 8.68
N ALA A 179 6.37 10.81 9.59
CA ALA A 179 6.05 9.46 10.04
C ALA A 179 4.61 9.12 9.66
N VAL A 180 4.41 7.99 9.00
CA VAL A 180 3.10 7.50 8.59
C VAL A 180 2.88 6.11 9.14
N ARG A 181 1.88 5.99 10.01
CA ARG A 181 1.45 4.71 10.58
C ARG A 181 0.33 4.17 9.74
N VAL A 182 0.33 2.87 9.47
CA VAL A 182 -0.69 2.18 8.69
C VAL A 182 -1.08 0.90 9.42
N ILE A 183 -2.36 0.60 9.46
CA ILE A 183 -2.90 -0.71 9.87
C ILE A 183 -3.82 -1.27 8.79
N ALA A 184 -3.82 -2.58 8.63
CA ALA A 184 -4.68 -3.31 7.69
C ALA A 184 -4.87 -4.77 8.12
N ASP A 185 -6.00 -5.38 7.79
CA ASP A 185 -6.19 -6.82 7.99
C ASP A 185 -5.41 -7.64 6.96
N ARG A 186 -4.72 -8.69 7.44
CA ARG A 186 -3.96 -9.65 6.62
C ARG A 186 -4.82 -10.31 5.54
N ASN A 187 -6.05 -10.67 5.88
CA ASN A 187 -6.98 -11.34 4.97
C ASN A 187 -7.85 -10.35 4.18
N GLY A 188 -8.01 -9.13 4.71
CA GLY A 188 -8.67 -8.00 4.07
C GLY A 188 -7.78 -7.27 3.07
N LYS A 189 -7.41 -6.01 3.37
CA LYS A 189 -6.65 -5.14 2.45
C LYS A 189 -5.28 -5.69 2.06
N CYS A 190 -4.62 -6.47 2.92
CA CYS A 190 -3.35 -7.11 2.59
C CYS A 190 -3.49 -8.48 1.90
N GLY A 191 -4.73 -8.91 1.60
CA GLY A 191 -5.01 -10.26 1.12
C GLY A 191 -6.14 -10.29 0.11
N ALA A 192 -7.21 -11.01 0.45
CA ALA A 192 -8.26 -11.37 -0.50
C ALA A 192 -9.03 -10.15 -1.02
N ALA A 193 -9.27 -9.12 -0.21
CA ALA A 193 -9.98 -7.93 -0.66
C ALA A 193 -9.20 -7.18 -1.75
N GLN A 194 -7.86 -7.12 -1.64
CA GLN A 194 -7.01 -6.50 -2.66
C GLN A 194 -7.03 -7.27 -3.98
N LEU A 195 -7.10 -8.61 -3.92
CA LEU A 195 -7.25 -9.44 -5.12
C LEU A 195 -8.62 -9.24 -5.79
N VAL A 196 -9.70 -9.16 -5.02
CA VAL A 196 -11.05 -8.90 -5.56
C VAL A 196 -11.15 -7.48 -6.11
N HIS A 197 -10.52 -6.50 -5.46
CA HIS A 197 -10.47 -5.12 -5.96
C HIS A 197 -9.76 -5.03 -7.30
N ALA A 198 -8.60 -5.69 -7.43
CA ALA A 198 -7.89 -5.82 -8.70
C ALA A 198 -8.72 -6.54 -9.77
N LEU A 199 -9.44 -7.62 -9.40
CA LEU A 199 -10.34 -8.34 -10.29
C LEU A 199 -11.44 -7.43 -10.83
N ASN A 200 -12.10 -6.68 -9.95
CA ASN A 200 -13.17 -5.77 -10.33
C ASN A 200 -12.66 -4.75 -11.35
N LEU A 201 -11.51 -4.13 -11.07
CA LEU A 201 -10.95 -3.14 -11.96
C LEU A 201 -10.54 -3.74 -13.30
N MET A 202 -9.83 -4.87 -13.29
CA MET A 202 -9.40 -5.56 -14.52
C MET A 202 -10.60 -6.03 -15.36
N ALA A 203 -11.68 -6.48 -14.74
CA ALA A 203 -12.91 -6.91 -15.40
C ALA A 203 -13.85 -5.74 -15.80
N GLY A 204 -13.57 -4.51 -15.36
CA GLY A 204 -14.42 -3.34 -15.61
C GLY A 204 -15.72 -3.34 -14.80
N PHE A 205 -15.72 -3.98 -13.62
CA PHE A 205 -16.79 -3.89 -12.64
C PHE A 205 -16.63 -2.66 -11.74
N GLU A 206 -17.66 -2.39 -10.94
CA GLU A 206 -17.55 -1.44 -9.83
C GLU A 206 -16.49 -1.94 -8.83
N GLU A 207 -15.58 -1.06 -8.40
CA GLU A 207 -14.38 -1.45 -7.63
C GLU A 207 -14.70 -2.17 -6.31
N SER A 208 -15.80 -1.80 -5.65
CA SER A 208 -16.25 -2.40 -4.38
C SER A 208 -17.10 -3.66 -4.54
N MET A 209 -17.42 -4.09 -5.76
CA MET A 209 -18.34 -5.20 -6.00
C MET A 209 -17.85 -6.50 -5.34
N GLY A 210 -18.68 -7.06 -4.45
CA GLY A 210 -18.38 -8.33 -3.79
C GLY A 210 -17.33 -8.25 -2.67
N ILE A 211 -16.91 -7.05 -2.29
CA ILE A 211 -16.07 -6.79 -1.12
C ILE A 211 -17.00 -6.31 0.00
N ALA A 212 -17.11 -7.09 1.08
CA ALA A 212 -18.01 -6.75 2.19
C ALA A 212 -17.40 -5.63 3.04
N GLU A 213 -18.22 -4.64 3.38
CA GLU A 213 -17.92 -3.53 4.28
C GLU A 213 -18.28 -3.83 5.74
#